data_AF-A0A820GYM7-F1
#
_entry.id   AF-A0A820GYM7-F1
#
_cell.length_a   1.000
_cell.length_b   1.000
_cell.length_c   1.000
_cell.angle_alpha   90.00
_cell.angle_beta   90.00
_cell.angle_gamma   90.00
#
_symmetry.space_group_name_H-M   'P 1'
#
loop_
_entity.id
_entity.type
_entity.pdbx_description
1 polymer ?
#
loop_
_entity_poly.entity_id
_entity_poly.type
_entity_poly.pdbx_seq_one_letter_code
_entity_poly.pdbx_strand_id
1 'polypeptide(L)'
;FIFSFYTSLTDLSTIEYQRLEWENLKKTIIGRLNKVNISNLPLIISELFQYNIVRGRGLFARGIIEAQIASPFYTPVYAALVSVINSKIPQIGDLVIKQLISLFHQSYQRNDKTNCLTTTRFIAQLLNQNVVCILK
;
A
#
# COMPACT_ATOMS: atom_id res chain seq x y z
N PHE A 1 -8.12 35.87 13.51
CA PHE A 1 -8.62 34.54 13.09
C PHE A 1 -7.64 33.79 12.20
N ILE A 2 -7.24 34.31 11.02
CA ILE A 2 -6.29 33.62 10.12
C ILE A 2 -4.92 33.37 10.77
N PHE A 3 -4.37 34.35 11.50
CA PHE A 3 -3.06 34.23 12.16
C PHE A 3 -3.02 33.13 13.25
N SER A 4 -4.12 32.98 14.00
CA SER A 4 -4.26 31.93 15.04
C SER A 4 -4.37 30.52 14.44
N PHE A 5 -4.87 30.40 13.21
CA PHE A 5 -4.95 29.12 12.49
C PHE A 5 -3.58 28.71 11.93
N TYR A 6 -2.76 29.67 11.49
CA TYR A 6 -1.39 29.37 11.07
C TYR A 6 -0.50 28.94 12.25
N THR A 7 -0.66 29.54 13.43
CA THR A 7 0.08 29.12 14.64
C THR A 7 -0.31 27.74 15.15
N SER A 8 -1.58 27.31 14.97
CA SER A 8 -1.99 25.93 15.30
C SER A 8 -1.45 24.89 14.32
N LEU A 9 -1.09 25.30 13.09
CA LEU A 9 -0.47 24.43 12.09
C LEU A 9 1.05 24.24 12.28
N THR A 10 1.69 25.01 13.17
CA THR A 10 3.11 24.82 13.51
C THR A 10 3.33 23.94 14.73
N ASP A 11 2.29 23.73 15.53
CA ASP A 11 2.34 22.86 16.71
C ASP A 11 2.00 21.41 16.31
N LEU A 12 3.01 20.54 16.42
CA LEU A 12 2.98 19.12 16.04
C LEU A 12 1.91 18.32 16.81
N SER A 13 1.41 18.83 17.94
CA SER A 13 0.48 18.15 18.83
C SER A 13 -1.00 18.43 18.53
N THR A 14 -1.31 19.45 17.71
CA THR A 14 -2.70 19.84 17.45
C THR A 14 -3.43 18.81 16.58
N ILE A 15 -4.75 18.71 16.80
CA ILE A 15 -5.60 17.78 16.06
C ILE A 15 -5.65 18.18 14.57
N GLU A 16 -5.66 19.48 14.30
CA GLU A 16 -5.68 20.05 12.96
C GLU A 16 -4.41 19.69 12.18
N TYR A 17 -3.25 19.85 12.81
CA TYR A 17 -1.97 19.45 12.22
C TYR A 17 -1.92 17.95 11.96
N GLN A 18 -2.31 17.12 12.92
CA GLN A 18 -2.29 15.66 12.76
C GLN A 18 -3.23 15.16 11.66
N ARG A 19 -4.37 15.82 11.46
CA ARG A 19 -5.31 15.55 10.35
C ARG A 19 -4.73 15.97 9.01
N LEU A 20 -4.14 17.16 8.93
CA LEU A 20 -3.48 17.63 7.72
C LEU A 20 -2.36 16.67 7.30
N GLU A 21 -1.49 16.29 8.24
CA GLU A 21 -0.41 15.34 7.99
C GLU A 21 -0.91 13.94 7.62
N TRP A 22 -2.03 13.51 8.20
CA TRP A 22 -2.67 12.25 7.79
C TRP A 22 -3.17 12.30 6.35
N GLU A 23 -3.85 13.38 5.94
CA GLU A 23 -4.31 13.55 4.57
C GLU A 23 -3.13 13.68 3.58
N ASN A 24 -2.06 14.36 3.96
CA ASN A 24 -0.82 14.46 3.17
C ASN A 24 -0.19 13.08 2.99
N LEU A 25 -0.07 12.30 4.06
CA LEU A 25 0.45 10.92 4.03
C LEU A 25 -0.38 10.04 3.11
N LYS A 26 -1.72 10.10 3.23
CA LYS A 26 -2.66 9.35 2.40
C LYS A 26 -2.52 9.70 0.92
N LYS A 27 -2.54 10.99 0.57
CA LYS A 27 -2.39 11.45 -0.82
C LYS A 27 -1.05 11.00 -1.40
N THR A 28 0.01 11.10 -0.60
CA THR A 28 1.35 10.72 -1.05
C THR A 28 1.44 9.23 -1.32
N ILE A 29 1.08 8.38 -0.35
CA ILE A 29 1.13 6.92 -0.52
C ILE A 29 0.32 6.50 -1.74
N ILE A 30 -0.97 6.86 -1.80
CA ILE A 30 -1.85 6.45 -2.91
C ILE A 30 -1.33 7.00 -4.26
N GLY A 31 -0.87 8.25 -4.27
CA GLY A 31 -0.32 8.89 -5.46
C GLY A 31 0.93 8.19 -6.01
N ARG A 32 1.81 7.67 -5.13
CA ARG A 32 2.99 6.89 -5.54
C ARG A 32 2.59 5.51 -6.06
N LEU A 33 1.67 4.83 -5.38
CA LEU A 33 1.22 3.49 -5.77
C LEU A 33 0.58 3.48 -7.16
N ASN A 34 -0.24 4.47 -7.49
CA ASN A 34 -0.89 4.54 -8.80
C ASN A 34 0.05 4.87 -9.97
N LYS A 35 1.27 5.33 -9.69
CA LYS A 35 2.25 5.77 -10.70
C LYS A 35 3.46 4.82 -10.83
N VAL A 36 3.49 3.74 -10.06
CA VAL A 36 4.63 2.82 -10.05
C VAL A 36 4.71 2.03 -11.35
N ASN A 37 5.93 1.92 -11.88
CA ASN A 37 6.28 1.12 -13.04
C ASN A 37 7.74 0.65 -12.92
N ILE A 38 8.20 -0.15 -13.88
CA ILE A 38 9.54 -0.76 -13.85
C ILE A 38 10.65 0.31 -13.78
N SER A 39 10.50 1.42 -14.50
CA SER A 39 11.54 2.45 -14.62
C SER A 39 11.69 3.33 -13.38
N ASN A 40 10.61 3.56 -12.64
CA ASN A 40 10.58 4.48 -11.49
C ASN A 40 10.47 3.78 -10.13
N LEU A 41 10.39 2.44 -10.10
CA LEU A 41 10.26 1.65 -8.88
C LEU A 41 11.32 2.01 -7.80
N PRO A 42 12.64 2.11 -8.11
CA PRO A 42 13.65 2.44 -7.10
C PRO A 42 13.46 3.83 -6.47
N LEU A 43 13.04 4.80 -7.30
CA LEU A 43 12.75 6.16 -6.84
C LEU A 43 11.53 6.15 -5.91
N ILE A 44 10.45 5.50 -6.32
CA ILE A 44 9.22 5.39 -5.52
C ILE A 44 9.49 4.72 -4.18
N ILE A 45 10.29 3.66 -4.15
CA ILE A 45 10.71 3.00 -2.90
C ILE A 45 11.41 4.01 -1.98
N SER A 46 12.38 4.75 -2.51
CA SER A 46 13.16 5.73 -1.74
C SER A 46 12.27 6.84 -1.20
N GLU A 47 11.37 7.39 -2.03
CA GLU A 47 10.39 8.40 -1.61
C GLU A 47 9.45 7.85 -0.54
N LEU A 48 8.92 6.64 -0.71
CA LEU A 48 8.01 6.01 0.24
C LEU A 48 8.65 5.87 1.63
N PHE A 49 9.93 5.51 1.71
CA PHE A 49 10.66 5.40 2.99
C PHE A 49 10.95 6.75 3.66
N GLN A 50 10.80 7.88 2.97
CA GLN A 50 10.88 9.21 3.60
C GLN A 50 9.60 9.56 4.39
N TYR A 51 8.50 8.84 4.16
CA TYR A 51 7.23 9.05 4.85
C TYR A 51 6.99 7.99 5.94
N ASN A 52 6.13 8.31 6.90
CA ASN A 52 5.77 7.40 7.98
C ASN A 52 4.80 6.29 7.51
N ILE A 53 5.35 5.34 6.75
CA ILE A 53 4.62 4.18 6.23
C ILE A 53 4.16 3.22 7.33
N VAL A 54 4.81 3.21 8.50
CA VAL A 54 4.36 2.41 9.65
C VAL A 54 3.00 2.92 10.16
N ARG A 55 2.84 4.24 10.26
CA ARG A 55 1.54 4.90 10.54
C ARG A 55 0.56 4.65 9.39
N GLY A 56 1.03 4.75 8.15
CA GLY A 56 0.24 4.57 6.93
C GLY A 56 0.03 3.12 6.47
N ARG A 57 0.37 2.09 7.26
CA ARG A 57 0.41 0.69 6.79
C ARG A 57 -0.90 0.19 6.18
N GLY A 58 -2.03 0.60 6.76
CA GLY A 58 -3.35 0.26 6.24
C GLY A 58 -3.65 0.96 4.92
N LEU A 59 -3.21 2.22 4.76
CA LEU A 59 -3.33 2.98 3.51
C LEU A 59 -2.49 2.34 2.41
N PHE A 60 -1.27 1.93 2.73
CA PHE A 60 -0.41 1.23 1.80
C PHE A 60 -1.01 -0.12 1.39
N ALA A 61 -1.39 -0.96 2.34
CA ALA A 61 -1.89 -2.31 2.05
C ALA A 61 -3.18 -2.29 1.22
N ARG A 62 -4.10 -1.38 1.54
CA ARG A 62 -5.32 -1.21 0.75
C ARG A 62 -5.02 -0.60 -0.62
N GLY A 63 -4.21 0.46 -0.66
CA GLY A 63 -3.89 1.19 -1.88
C GLY A 63 -3.14 0.33 -2.92
N ILE A 64 -2.24 -0.57 -2.50
CA ILE A 64 -1.50 -1.43 -3.42
C ILE A 64 -2.43 -2.47 -4.06
N ILE A 65 -3.39 -3.00 -3.30
CA ILE A 65 -4.39 -3.94 -3.79
C ILE A 65 -5.33 -3.24 -4.77
N GLU A 66 -5.83 -2.04 -4.43
CA GLU A 66 -6.69 -1.25 -5.32
C GLU A 66 -5.95 -0.88 -6.62
N ALA A 67 -4.69 -0.47 -6.55
CA ALA A 67 -3.86 -0.18 -7.73
C ALA A 67 -3.63 -1.43 -8.59
N GLN A 68 -3.43 -2.60 -7.97
CA GLN A 68 -3.26 -3.87 -8.67
C GLN A 68 -4.55 -4.33 -9.37
N ILE A 69 -5.71 -4.19 -8.72
CA ILE A 69 -7.02 -4.49 -9.32
C ILE A 69 -7.30 -3.57 -10.50
N ALA A 70 -7.00 -2.27 -10.35
CA ALA A 70 -7.18 -1.28 -11.42
C ALA A 70 -6.21 -1.50 -12.59
N SER A 71 -5.03 -2.08 -12.34
CA SER A 71 -4.03 -2.32 -13.39
C SER A 71 -3.30 -3.67 -13.23
N PRO A 72 -3.96 -4.80 -13.53
CA PRO A 72 -3.41 -6.15 -13.29
C PRO A 72 -2.19 -6.51 -14.17
N PHE A 73 -1.88 -5.71 -15.18
CA PHE A 73 -0.68 -5.89 -15.99
C PHE A 73 0.60 -5.62 -15.19
N TYR A 74 0.55 -4.67 -14.24
CA TYR A 74 1.70 -4.28 -13.42
C TYR A 74 1.86 -5.10 -12.14
N THR A 75 1.13 -6.22 -11.98
CA THR A 75 1.23 -7.07 -10.78
C THR A 75 2.67 -7.45 -10.39
N PRO A 76 3.61 -7.78 -11.30
CA PRO A 76 4.99 -8.05 -10.91
C PRO A 76 5.70 -6.83 -10.28
N VAL A 77 5.38 -5.62 -10.74
CA VAL A 77 5.94 -4.36 -10.20
C VAL A 77 5.38 -4.09 -8.81
N TYR A 78 4.06 -4.26 -8.64
CA TYR A 78 3.43 -4.12 -7.32
C TYR A 78 3.98 -5.14 -6.32
N ALA A 79 4.18 -6.39 -6.75
CA ALA A 79 4.82 -7.40 -5.92
C ALA A 79 6.25 -6.98 -5.54
N ALA A 80 7.05 -6.48 -6.50
CA ALA A 80 8.43 -6.03 -6.26
C ALA A 80 8.48 -4.93 -5.21
N LEU A 81 7.56 -3.97 -5.30
CA LEU A 81 7.42 -2.92 -4.29
C LEU A 81 7.10 -3.49 -2.90
N VAL A 82 6.12 -4.41 -2.82
CA VAL A 82 5.74 -5.06 -1.56
C VAL A 82 6.92 -5.86 -0.99
N SER A 83 7.70 -6.56 -1.83
CA SER A 83 8.86 -7.35 -1.38
C SER A 83 9.95 -6.50 -0.74
N VAL A 84 10.31 -5.37 -1.37
CA VAL A 84 11.30 -4.46 -0.79
C VAL A 84 10.80 -3.87 0.53
N ILE A 85 9.53 -3.47 0.60
CA ILE A 85 8.94 -2.96 1.85
C ILE A 85 8.88 -4.04 2.93
N ASN A 86 8.51 -5.27 2.58
CA ASN A 86 8.46 -6.41 3.49
C ASN A 86 9.83 -6.72 4.10
N SER A 87 10.92 -6.55 3.33
CA SER A 87 12.29 -6.76 3.83
C SER A 87 12.69 -5.81 4.98
N LYS A 88 12.01 -4.66 5.09
CA LYS A 88 12.28 -3.64 6.13
C LYS A 88 11.18 -3.57 7.18
N ILE A 89 9.92 -3.77 6.78
CA ILE A 89 8.73 -3.64 7.61
C ILE A 89 7.78 -4.83 7.34
N PRO A 90 8.06 -6.02 7.91
CA PRO A 90 7.34 -7.26 7.59
C PRO A 90 5.83 -7.19 7.86
N GLN A 91 5.42 -6.41 8.86
CA GLN A 91 4.02 -6.21 9.24
C GLN A 91 3.15 -5.71 8.08
N ILE A 92 3.74 -5.01 7.10
CA ILE A 92 3.03 -4.52 5.91
C ILE A 92 2.76 -5.67 4.94
N GLY A 93 3.75 -6.54 4.72
CA GLY A 93 3.57 -7.75 3.92
C GLY A 93 2.48 -8.63 4.50
N ASP A 94 2.52 -8.89 5.81
CA ASP A 94 1.48 -9.64 6.52
C ASP A 94 0.07 -9.05 6.32
N LEU A 95 -0.03 -7.72 6.38
CA LEU A 95 -1.30 -7.02 6.22
C LEU A 95 -1.84 -7.13 4.79
N VAL A 96 -0.97 -6.97 3.78
CA VAL A 96 -1.33 -7.14 2.36
C VAL A 96 -1.87 -8.54 2.12
N ILE A 97 -1.20 -9.57 2.64
CA ILE A 97 -1.60 -10.96 2.44
C ILE A 97 -2.92 -11.29 3.12
N LYS A 98 -3.11 -10.87 4.37
CA LYS A 98 -4.39 -11.04 5.07
C LYS A 98 -5.55 -10.41 4.29
N GLN A 99 -5.34 -9.22 3.71
CA GLN A 99 -6.34 -8.56 2.89
C GLN A 99 -6.58 -9.28 1.55
N LEU A 100 -5.53 -9.76 0.88
CA LEU A 100 -5.67 -10.53 -0.37
C LEU A 100 -6.42 -11.86 -0.15
N ILE A 101 -6.13 -12.58 0.93
CA ILE A 101 -6.85 -13.83 1.27
C ILE A 101 -8.33 -13.54 1.53
N SER A 102 -8.62 -12.48 2.30
CA SER A 102 -10.00 -12.06 2.55
C SER A 102 -10.72 -11.66 1.26
N LEU A 103 -10.06 -10.88 0.40
CA LEU A 103 -10.58 -10.46 -0.90
C LEU A 103 -10.86 -11.65 -1.81
N PHE A 104 -9.94 -12.61 -1.88
CA PHE A 104 -10.11 -13.85 -2.63
C PHE A 104 -11.37 -14.60 -2.16
N HIS A 105 -11.50 -14.83 -0.84
CA HIS A 105 -12.65 -15.53 -0.28
C HIS A 105 -13.98 -14.81 -0.58
N GLN A 106 -14.03 -13.48 -0.42
CA GLN A 106 -15.22 -12.69 -0.73
C GLN A 106 -15.56 -12.73 -2.23
N SER A 107 -14.55 -12.62 -3.10
CA SER A 107 -14.75 -12.67 -4.56
C SER A 107 -15.24 -14.04 -5.02
N TYR A 108 -14.74 -15.12 -4.40
CA TYR A 108 -15.19 -16.48 -4.65
C TYR A 108 -16.65 -16.67 -4.24
N GLN A 109 -17.02 -16.25 -3.02
CA GLN A 109 -18.40 -16.32 -2.55
C GLN A 109 -19.40 -15.54 -3.42
N ARG A 110 -18.95 -14.41 -3.99
CA ARG A 110 -19.76 -13.57 -4.88
C ARG A 110 -19.76 -14.02 -6.35
N ASN A 111 -19.05 -15.10 -6.68
CA ASN A 111 -18.80 -15.55 -8.06
C ASN A 111 -18.15 -14.48 -8.96
N ASP A 112 -17.37 -13.57 -8.38
CA ASP A 112 -16.61 -12.58 -9.13
C ASP A 112 -15.29 -13.20 -9.63
N LYS A 113 -15.37 -13.83 -10.80
CA LYS A 113 -14.24 -14.49 -11.45
C LYS A 113 -13.08 -13.53 -11.72
N THR A 114 -13.38 -12.26 -12.03
CA THR A 114 -12.35 -11.29 -12.40
C THR A 114 -11.47 -10.92 -11.21
N ASN A 115 -12.09 -10.60 -10.07
CA ASN A 115 -11.38 -10.30 -8.84
C ASN A 115 -10.69 -11.54 -8.25
N CYS A 116 -11.30 -12.71 -8.39
CA CYS A 116 -10.69 -13.97 -7.97
C CYS A 116 -9.37 -14.25 -8.73
N LEU A 117 -9.37 -14.12 -10.06
CA LEU A 117 -8.18 -14.33 -10.89
C LEU A 117 -7.08 -13.29 -10.64
N THR A 118 -7.45 -12.01 -10.52
CA THR A 118 -6.47 -10.93 -10.26
C THR A 118 -5.83 -11.08 -8.88
N THR A 119 -6.62 -11.37 -7.86
CA THR A 119 -6.14 -11.61 -6.49
C THR A 119 -5.21 -12.83 -6.45
N THR A 120 -5.60 -13.93 -7.11
CA THR A 120 -4.77 -15.14 -7.19
C THR A 120 -3.43 -14.87 -7.90
N ARG A 121 -3.47 -14.11 -9.01
CA ARG A 121 -2.26 -13.69 -9.72
C ARG A 121 -1.35 -12.86 -8.82
N PHE A 122 -1.90 -11.97 -8.01
CA PHE A 122 -1.09 -11.15 -7.11
C PHE A 122 -0.45 -11.98 -6.00
N ILE A 123 -1.20 -12.91 -5.39
CA ILE A 123 -0.66 -13.87 -4.41
C ILE A 123 0.49 -14.68 -5.04
N ALA A 124 0.32 -15.18 -6.26
CA ALA A 124 1.37 -15.92 -6.97
C ALA A 124 2.64 -15.09 -7.19
N GLN A 125 2.52 -13.81 -7.56
CA GLN A 125 3.68 -12.93 -7.71
C GLN A 125 4.37 -12.62 -6.37
N LEU A 126 3.62 -12.49 -5.28
CA LEU A 126 4.18 -12.31 -3.94
C LEU A 126 4.93 -13.57 -3.45
N LEU A 127 4.41 -14.75 -3.79
CA LEU A 127 5.10 -16.03 -3.55
C LEU A 127 6.41 -16.12 -4.33
N ASN A 128 6.40 -15.77 -5.63
CA ASN A 128 7.61 -15.78 -6.46
C ASN A 128 8.73 -14.86 -5.91
N GLN A 129 8.37 -13.85 -5.14
CA GLN A 129 9.31 -12.91 -4.54
C GLN A 129 9.60 -13.18 -3.06
N ASN A 130 9.24 -14.36 -2.55
CA ASN A 130 9.45 -14.79 -1.18
C ASN A 130 8.89 -13.82 -0.12
N VAL A 131 7.85 -13.06 -0.47
CA VAL A 131 7.13 -12.21 0.49
C VAL A 131 6.29 -13.09 1.42
N VAL A 132 5.72 -14.15 0.86
CA VAL A 132 4.97 -15.17 1.59
C VAL A 132 5.82 -16.43 1.65
N CYS A 133 6.00 -16.96 2.84
CA CYS A 133 6.47 -18.33 3.00
C CYS A 133 5.23 -19.22 3.20
N ILE A 134 5.15 -20.33 2.46
CA ILE A 134 4.09 -21.33 2.60
C ILE A 134 4.18 -22.10 3.95
N LEU A 135 5.23 -21.88 4.76
CA LEU A 135 5.55 -22.68 5.95
C LEU A 135 5.70 -21.85 7.25
N LYS A 136 4.78 -20.93 7.55
CA LYS A 136 4.68 -20.35 8.90
C LYS A 136 3.32 -20.61 9.52
#